data_AF-A0A9W9SV27-F1
#
_entry.id   AF-A0A9W9SV27-F1
#
_cell.length_a   1.000
_cell.length_b   1.000
_cell.length_c   1.000
_cell.angle_alpha   90.00
_cell.angle_beta   90.00
_cell.angle_gamma   90.00
#
_symmetry.space_group_name_H-M   'P 1'
#
loop_
_entity.id
_entity.type
_entity.pdbx_description
1 polymer ?
#
loop_
_entity_poly.entity_id
_entity_poly.type
_entity_poly.pdbx_seq_one_letter_code
_entity_poly.pdbx_strand_id
1 'polypeptide(L)'
;MTWPTFLAKHPAYLRYVREVASGELVMPEYERDQKNRLILQVGEQYCRYPGCTVSGHPYRTGNLRKHVGRHSEDLQVADGVIGRISYIEQEKIRAWYNSLFASDPAPSSTSPSVAIYRSSNRNMNRKINRSTNRNTNRKANA
;
A
#
# COMPACT_ATOMS: atom_id res chain seq x y z
N MET A 1 -10.89 -12.29 -14.35
CA MET A 1 -11.24 -10.96 -13.81
C MET A 1 -10.05 -10.04 -14.01
N THR A 2 -10.24 -8.83 -14.52
CA THR A 2 -9.14 -7.86 -14.72
C THR A 2 -9.05 -6.94 -13.50
N TRP A 3 -8.08 -7.20 -12.64
CA TRP A 3 -7.74 -6.37 -11.48
C TRP A 3 -6.75 -5.28 -11.90
N PRO A 4 -6.63 -4.18 -11.15
CA PRO A 4 -5.61 -3.17 -11.41
C PRO A 4 -4.20 -3.79 -11.41
N THR A 5 -3.42 -3.57 -12.47
CA THR A 5 -2.13 -4.23 -12.66
C THR A 5 -1.17 -4.01 -11.50
N PHE A 6 -1.21 -2.83 -10.87
CA PHE A 6 -0.36 -2.47 -9.74
C PHE A 6 -0.70 -3.22 -8.43
N LEU A 7 -1.88 -3.87 -8.36
CA LEU A 7 -2.31 -4.74 -7.27
C LEU A 7 -2.18 -6.23 -7.57
N ALA A 8 -2.04 -6.62 -8.85
CA ALA A 8 -2.09 -8.02 -9.29
C ALA A 8 -1.08 -8.95 -8.58
N LYS A 9 0.03 -8.39 -8.09
CA LYS A 9 1.07 -9.14 -7.34
C LYS A 9 1.25 -8.64 -5.91
N HIS A 10 0.38 -7.75 -5.42
CA HIS A 10 0.51 -7.17 -4.08
C HIS A 10 0.06 -8.20 -3.02
N PRO A 11 0.93 -8.63 -2.08
CA PRO A 11 0.62 -9.74 -1.17
C PRO A 11 -0.65 -9.54 -0.36
N ALA A 12 -0.83 -8.36 0.25
CA ALA A 12 -2.03 -8.07 1.03
C ALA A 12 -3.31 -8.05 0.16
N TYR A 13 -3.21 -7.67 -1.12
CA TYR A 13 -4.35 -7.73 -2.02
C TYR A 13 -4.76 -9.18 -2.30
N LEU A 14 -3.78 -10.04 -2.57
CA LEU A 14 -4.04 -11.47 -2.80
C LEU A 14 -4.61 -12.15 -1.56
N ARG A 15 -4.12 -11.77 -0.36
CA ARG A 15 -4.67 -12.22 0.92
C ARG A 15 -6.12 -11.76 1.10
N TYR A 16 -6.41 -10.48 0.86
CA TYR A 16 -7.78 -9.94 0.87
C TYR A 16 -8.73 -10.75 -0.03
N VAL A 17 -8.35 -11.02 -1.28
CA VAL A 17 -9.22 -11.74 -2.21
C VAL A 17 -9.57 -13.14 -1.70
N ARG A 18 -8.60 -13.81 -1.07
CA ARG A 18 -8.75 -15.15 -0.51
C ARG A 18 -9.59 -15.14 0.77
N GLU A 19 -9.19 -14.32 1.74
CA GLU A 19 -9.75 -14.38 3.10
C GLU A 19 -11.17 -13.80 3.15
N VAL A 20 -11.53 -12.84 2.29
CA VAL A 20 -12.94 -12.41 2.20
C VAL A 20 -13.80 -13.47 1.52
N ALA A 21 -13.26 -14.19 0.54
CA ALA A 21 -13.99 -15.28 -0.11
C ALA A 21 -14.24 -16.47 0.84
N SER A 22 -13.27 -16.78 1.72
CA SER A 22 -13.42 -17.82 2.75
C SER A 22 -14.22 -17.37 3.97
N GLY A 23 -14.45 -16.06 4.12
CA GLY A 23 -15.08 -15.47 5.30
C GLY A 23 -14.15 -15.35 6.51
N GLU A 24 -12.85 -15.58 6.32
CA GLU A 24 -11.82 -15.44 7.37
C GLU A 24 -11.51 -13.97 7.68
N LEU A 25 -11.57 -13.09 6.67
CA LEU A 25 -11.35 -11.67 6.85
C LEU A 25 -12.66 -10.94 7.13
N VAL A 26 -12.78 -10.43 8.36
CA VAL A 26 -13.82 -9.47 8.72
C VAL A 26 -13.45 -8.10 8.13
N MET A 27 -14.20 -7.67 7.14
CA MET A 27 -13.96 -6.37 6.50
C MET A 27 -14.38 -5.20 7.40
N PRO A 28 -13.60 -4.11 7.47
CA PRO A 28 -14.02 -2.90 8.18
C PRO A 28 -15.21 -2.25 7.49
N GLU A 29 -15.94 -1.41 8.24
CA GLU A 29 -17.03 -0.60 7.70
C GLU A 29 -16.57 0.30 6.55
N TYR A 30 -17.53 0.76 5.73
CA TYR A 30 -17.23 1.70 4.67
C TYR A 30 -16.78 3.04 5.25
N GLU A 31 -15.57 3.46 4.87
CA GLU A 31 -15.14 4.84 5.03
C GLU A 31 -16.04 5.78 4.22
N ARG A 32 -16.19 7.02 4.70
CA ARG A 32 -16.99 8.05 4.04
C ARG A 32 -16.15 9.26 3.71
N ASP A 33 -16.43 9.87 2.56
CA ASP A 33 -15.80 11.13 2.18
C ASP A 33 -16.45 12.33 2.91
N GLN A 34 -15.91 13.53 2.66
CA GLN A 34 -16.43 14.78 3.23
C GLN A 34 -17.88 15.09 2.85
N LYS A 35 -18.40 14.44 1.79
CA LYS A 35 -19.79 14.57 1.34
C LYS A 35 -20.66 13.41 1.82
N ASN A 36 -20.18 12.65 2.82
CA ASN A 36 -20.86 11.49 3.38
C ASN A 36 -21.09 10.33 2.39
N ARG A 37 -20.35 10.30 1.27
CA ARG A 37 -20.44 9.24 0.25
C ARG A 37 -19.53 8.07 0.61
N LEU A 38 -19.98 6.84 0.40
CA LEU A 38 -19.20 5.64 0.70
C LEU A 38 -18.00 5.52 -0.23
N ILE A 39 -16.82 5.31 0.34
CA ILE A 39 -15.58 5.13 -0.39
C ILE A 39 -15.36 3.64 -0.65
N LEU A 40 -15.36 3.28 -1.94
CA LEU A 40 -14.92 1.96 -2.41
C LEU A 40 -13.50 2.06 -2.95
N GLN A 41 -12.62 1.23 -2.39
CA GLN A 41 -11.22 1.22 -2.73
C GLN A 41 -11.01 0.61 -4.12
N VAL A 42 -9.95 1.05 -4.78
CA VAL A 42 -9.60 0.52 -6.10
C VAL A 42 -9.23 -0.96 -5.98
N GLY A 43 -9.84 -1.78 -6.83
CA GLY A 43 -9.63 -3.23 -6.81
C GLY A 43 -10.49 -3.98 -5.80
N GLU A 44 -11.32 -3.28 -5.01
CA GLU A 44 -12.26 -3.90 -4.07
C GLU A 44 -13.35 -4.66 -4.84
N GLN A 45 -13.79 -5.80 -4.30
CA GLN A 45 -14.63 -6.78 -5.00
C GLN A 45 -15.82 -7.30 -4.21
N TYR A 46 -15.79 -7.20 -2.89
CA TYR A 46 -16.83 -7.80 -2.05
C TYR A 46 -17.69 -6.71 -1.42
N CYS A 47 -19.00 -6.98 -1.35
CA CYS A 47 -19.92 -6.05 -0.71
C CYS A 47 -19.81 -6.18 0.81
N ARG A 48 -19.63 -5.05 1.48
CA ARG A 48 -19.53 -4.97 2.94
C ARG A 48 -20.80 -4.46 3.60
N TYR A 49 -21.84 -4.18 2.81
CA TYR A 49 -23.11 -3.69 3.34
C TYR A 49 -23.74 -4.74 4.28
N PRO A 50 -24.11 -4.37 5.52
CA PRO A 50 -24.69 -5.30 6.48
C PRO A 50 -25.94 -6.00 5.93
N GLY A 51 -26.01 -7.31 6.08
CA GLY A 51 -27.16 -8.10 5.59
C GLY A 51 -27.22 -8.30 4.08
N CYS A 52 -26.19 -7.91 3.31
CA CYS A 52 -26.13 -8.23 1.89
C CYS A 52 -26.05 -9.74 1.67
N THR A 53 -27.04 -10.30 0.98
CA THR A 53 -27.15 -11.75 0.69
C THR A 53 -26.11 -12.26 -0.29
N VAL A 54 -25.45 -11.35 -1.02
CA VAL A 54 -24.41 -11.65 -2.03
C VAL A 54 -23.07 -11.01 -1.67
N SER A 55 -22.80 -10.81 -0.37
CA SER A 55 -21.54 -10.24 0.14
C SER A 55 -20.30 -11.03 -0.28
N GLY A 56 -20.40 -12.36 -0.32
CA GLY A 56 -19.34 -13.26 -0.77
C GLY A 56 -19.15 -13.36 -2.30
N HIS A 57 -19.99 -12.68 -3.10
CA HIS A 57 -19.83 -12.69 -4.56
C HIS A 57 -18.75 -11.67 -5.00
N PRO A 58 -17.73 -12.09 -5.78
CA PRO A 58 -16.70 -11.17 -6.27
C PRO A 58 -17.21 -10.33 -7.46
N TYR A 59 -17.16 -9.02 -7.30
CA TYR A 59 -17.50 -8.04 -8.33
C TYR A 59 -16.25 -7.40 -8.94
N ARG A 60 -16.37 -6.90 -10.18
CA ARG A 60 -15.49 -5.81 -10.65
C ARG A 60 -15.83 -4.55 -9.86
N THR A 61 -14.85 -3.76 -9.44
CA THR A 61 -15.07 -2.56 -8.60
C THR A 61 -16.13 -1.60 -9.15
N GLY A 62 -16.21 -1.40 -10.47
CA GLY A 62 -17.28 -0.57 -11.07
C GLY A 62 -18.68 -1.16 -10.91
N ASN A 63 -18.82 -2.49 -11.00
CA ASN A 63 -20.09 -3.17 -10.74
C ASN A 63 -20.40 -3.22 -9.25
N LEU A 64 -19.37 -3.33 -8.40
CA LEU A 64 -19.52 -3.24 -6.94
C LEU A 64 -20.11 -1.89 -6.54
N ARG A 65 -19.64 -0.77 -7.11
CA ARG A 65 -20.23 0.56 -6.86
C ARG A 65 -21.72 0.59 -7.16
N LYS A 66 -22.13 0.06 -8.32
CA LYS A 66 -23.55 -0.03 -8.70
C LYS A 66 -24.35 -0.92 -7.76
N HIS A 67 -23.77 -2.05 -7.34
CA HIS A 67 -24.39 -2.96 -6.39
C HIS A 67 -24.59 -2.28 -5.02
N VAL A 68 -23.55 -1.65 -4.48
CA VAL A 68 -23.59 -0.98 -3.17
C VAL A 68 -24.61 0.16 -3.18
N GLY A 69 -24.66 0.94 -4.25
CA GLY A 69 -25.65 2.01 -4.44
C GLY A 69 -27.11 1.54 -4.53
N ARG A 70 -27.40 0.24 -4.56
CA ARG A 70 -28.78 -0.30 -4.57
C ARG A 70 -29.29 -0.72 -3.20
N HIS A 71 -28.44 -0.69 -2.15
CA HIS A 71 -28.87 -1.10 -0.82
C HIS A 71 -29.83 -0.09 -0.15
N SER A 72 -29.74 1.18 -0.48
CA SER A 72 -30.65 2.23 0.01
C SER A 72 -30.67 3.43 -0.94
N GLU A 73 -31.80 4.12 -1.01
CA GLU A 73 -31.98 5.33 -1.84
C GLU A 73 -31.14 6.52 -1.33
N ASP A 74 -30.89 6.59 -0.02
CA ASP A 74 -30.08 7.64 0.62
C ASP A 74 -28.57 7.37 0.50
N LEU A 75 -28.18 6.21 -0.03
CA LEU A 75 -26.79 5.80 -0.09
C LEU A 75 -26.15 6.31 -1.38
N GLN A 76 -25.17 7.19 -1.22
CA GLN A 76 -24.32 7.64 -2.32
C GLN A 76 -22.94 6.99 -2.24
N VAL A 77 -22.47 6.45 -3.36
CA VAL A 77 -21.13 5.90 -3.49
C VAL A 77 -20.23 6.95 -4.14
N ALA A 78 -19.06 7.20 -3.56
CA ALA A 78 -18.10 8.13 -4.13
C ALA A 78 -17.65 7.66 -5.51
N ASP A 79 -17.42 8.63 -6.40
CA ASP A 79 -16.89 8.37 -7.73
C ASP A 79 -15.53 7.67 -7.63
N GLY A 80 -15.27 6.75 -8.56
CA GLY A 80 -13.97 6.11 -8.66
C GLY A 80 -12.94 7.04 -9.27
N VAL A 81 -11.66 6.68 -9.13
CA VAL A 81 -10.60 7.31 -9.90
C VAL A 81 -10.79 6.97 -11.38
N ILE A 82 -10.98 8.00 -12.21
CA ILE A 82 -11.11 7.86 -13.67
C ILE A 82 -9.73 8.04 -14.30
N GLY A 83 -9.34 7.12 -15.19
CA GLY A 83 -8.08 7.21 -15.93
C GLY A 83 -6.89 6.61 -15.18
N ARG A 84 -5.68 7.14 -15.45
CA ARG A 84 -4.44 6.61 -14.86
C ARG A 84 -4.33 7.03 -13.40
N ILE A 85 -4.16 6.06 -12.53
CA ILE A 85 -3.92 6.28 -11.10
C ILE A 85 -2.47 6.68 -10.90
N SER A 86 -2.24 7.84 -10.26
CA SER A 86 -0.89 8.33 -9.96
C SER A 86 -0.15 7.37 -9.03
N TYR A 87 1.19 7.37 -9.06
CA TYR A 87 1.99 6.51 -8.19
C TYR A 87 1.67 6.72 -6.70
N ILE A 88 1.53 7.99 -6.27
CA ILE A 88 1.19 8.34 -4.88
C ILE A 88 -0.16 7.72 -4.49
N GLU A 89 -1.14 7.75 -5.39
CA GLU A 89 -2.45 7.16 -5.13
C GLU A 89 -2.39 5.63 -5.10
N GLN A 90 -1.58 5.01 -5.97
CA GLN A 90 -1.32 3.56 -5.91
C GLN A 90 -0.72 3.14 -4.56
N GLU A 91 0.22 3.91 -4.01
CA GLU A 91 0.81 3.65 -2.69
C GLU A 91 -0.22 3.76 -1.57
N LYS A 92 -1.11 4.75 -1.60
CA LYS A 92 -2.21 4.86 -0.63
C LYS A 92 -3.13 3.64 -0.68
N ILE A 93 -3.48 3.20 -1.89
CA ILE A 93 -4.32 2.01 -2.08
C ILE A 93 -3.62 0.75 -1.53
N ARG A 94 -2.31 0.60 -1.78
CA ARG A 94 -1.52 -0.50 -1.21
C ARG A 94 -1.48 -0.44 0.32
N ALA A 95 -1.24 0.75 0.88
CA ALA A 95 -1.24 0.97 2.31
C ALA A 95 -2.59 0.59 2.94
N TRP A 96 -3.71 0.93 2.29
CA TRP A 96 -5.04 0.51 2.73
C TRP A 96 -5.17 -1.01 2.78
N TYR A 97 -4.78 -1.74 1.72
CA TYR A 97 -4.82 -3.22 1.75
C TYR A 97 -3.91 -3.81 2.83
N ASN A 98 -2.73 -3.24 3.07
CA ASN A 98 -1.85 -3.69 4.15
C ASN A 98 -2.50 -3.46 5.53
N SER A 99 -3.22 -2.34 5.70
CA SER A 99 -3.87 -2.00 6.96
C SER A 99 -4.94 -3.00 7.40
N LEU A 100 -5.55 -3.73 6.47
CA LEU A 100 -6.52 -4.81 6.77
C LEU A 100 -5.92 -5.95 7.61
N PHE A 101 -4.59 -6.10 7.59
CA PHE A 101 -3.87 -7.18 8.27
C PHE A 101 -2.86 -6.66 9.30
N ALA A 102 -2.82 -5.34 9.55
CA ALA A 102 -1.85 -4.74 10.46
C ALA A 102 -2.08 -5.10 11.94
N SER A 103 -3.18 -5.77 12.26
CA SER A 103 -3.47 -6.33 13.59
C SER A 103 -2.89 -7.74 13.82
N ASP A 104 -2.27 -8.38 12.82
CA ASP A 104 -1.33 -9.46 13.12
C ASP A 104 -0.15 -8.82 13.85
N PRO A 105 0.18 -9.21 15.10
CA PRO A 105 1.28 -8.61 15.81
C PRO A 105 2.56 -8.84 15.00
N ALA A 106 3.06 -7.76 14.38
CA ALA A 106 4.43 -7.72 13.92
C ALA A 106 5.33 -8.04 15.12
N PRO A 107 6.36 -8.90 15.00
CA PRO A 107 7.38 -8.96 16.03
C PRO A 107 7.96 -7.55 16.14
N SER A 108 7.65 -6.91 17.26
CA SER A 108 8.14 -5.63 17.75
C SER A 108 9.42 -5.17 17.06
N SER A 109 9.30 -4.26 16.09
CA SER A 109 10.41 -3.37 15.75
C SER A 109 10.50 -2.35 16.87
N THR A 110 11.20 -2.74 17.93
CA THR A 110 11.74 -1.87 18.96
C THR A 110 12.34 -0.65 18.28
N SER A 111 11.71 0.50 18.51
CA SER A 111 12.26 1.81 18.21
C SER A 111 13.59 1.93 18.98
N PRO A 112 14.77 2.06 18.35
CA PRO A 112 15.96 2.40 19.10
C PRO A 112 15.91 3.90 19.38
N SER A 113 15.49 4.22 20.62
CA SER A 113 15.72 5.51 21.24
C SER A 113 17.18 5.93 21.07
N VAL A 114 17.37 7.19 20.73
CA VAL A 114 18.67 7.87 20.64
C VAL A 114 19.48 7.61 21.91
N ALA A 115 20.50 6.77 21.82
CA ALA A 115 21.54 6.65 22.83
C ALA A 115 22.88 7.01 22.18
N ILE A 116 23.32 8.23 22.49
CA ILE A 116 24.67 8.71 22.28
C ILE A 116 25.60 7.79 23.09
N TYR A 117 26.54 7.11 22.43
CA TYR A 117 27.72 6.59 23.12
C TYR A 117 29.00 7.00 22.40
N ARG A 118 29.81 7.77 23.13
CA ARG A 118 31.14 8.22 22.76
C ARG A 118 32.17 7.08 22.95
N SER A 119 33.00 6.94 21.93
CA SER A 119 34.46 6.76 21.95
C SER A 119 35.12 5.46 22.41
N SER A 120 36.16 5.14 21.61
CA SER A 120 37.37 4.33 21.89
C SER A 120 37.17 2.80 21.77
N ASN A 121 37.99 2.01 21.08
CA ASN A 121 39.44 2.09 20.85
C ASN A 121 39.83 1.06 19.75
N ARG A 122 40.83 1.39 18.91
CA ARG A 122 41.97 0.56 18.43
C ARG A 122 41.73 -0.90 17.93
N ASN A 123 42.38 -1.47 16.91
CA ASN A 123 43.50 -1.13 16.02
C ASN A 123 43.78 -2.41 15.16
N MET A 124 44.47 -2.25 14.02
CA MET A 124 45.16 -3.26 13.20
C MET A 124 44.27 -4.18 12.31
N ASN A 125 44.56 -4.46 11.03
CA ASN A 125 45.79 -4.29 10.25
C ASN A 125 45.55 -4.49 8.74
N ARG A 126 46.38 -3.80 7.92
CA ARG A 126 46.86 -4.12 6.55
C ARG A 126 45.88 -3.99 5.36
N LYS A 127 46.29 -3.51 4.18
CA LYS A 127 47.62 -3.11 3.69
C LYS A 127 47.47 -2.13 2.53
N ILE A 128 48.42 -1.22 2.49
CA ILE A 128 48.70 -0.19 1.49
C ILE A 128 49.00 -0.84 0.13
N ASN A 129 48.44 -0.30 -0.95
CA ASN A 129 49.17 -0.21 -2.22
C ASN A 129 49.00 1.17 -2.83
N ARG A 130 50.13 1.88 -2.84
CA ARG A 130 50.38 3.21 -3.36
C ARG A 130 50.88 3.04 -4.79
N SER A 131 50.25 3.66 -5.77
CA SER A 131 50.93 4.06 -7.01
C SER A 131 50.38 5.39 -7.49
N THR A 132 51.21 6.39 -7.21
CA THR A 132 51.32 7.70 -7.82
C THR A 132 51.05 7.70 -9.32
N ASN A 133 50.25 8.66 -9.82
CA ASN A 133 50.70 9.42 -10.97
C ASN A 133 50.24 10.88 -10.94
N ARG A 134 51.16 11.73 -11.40
CA ARG A 134 51.26 13.17 -11.21
C ARG A 134 50.29 13.96 -12.09
N ASN A 135 49.72 14.98 -11.47
CA ASN A 135 49.15 16.16 -12.10
C ASN A 135 50.26 16.95 -12.81
N THR A 136 50.13 17.21 -14.11
CA THR A 136 50.91 18.24 -14.81
C THR A 136 49.96 19.15 -15.57
N ASN A 137 49.92 20.39 -15.10
CA ASN A 137 49.15 21.48 -15.64
C ASN A 137 50.05 22.22 -16.64
N ARG A 138 49.75 22.13 -17.94
CA ARG A 138 50.25 23.06 -18.98
C ARG A 138 49.22 23.14 -20.10
N LYS A 139 48.44 24.22 -20.11
CA LYS A 139 47.87 24.78 -21.34
C LYS A 139 48.30 26.24 -21.40
N ALA A 140 49.32 26.49 -22.21
CA ALA A 140 49.54 27.78 -22.85
C ALA A 140 48.64 27.83 -24.09
N ASN A 141 47.88 28.90 -24.25
CA ASN A 141 47.33 29.32 -25.54
C ASN A 141 46.98 30.81 -25.48
N ALA A 142 47.33 31.49 -26.57
CA ALA A 142 47.25 32.92 -26.87
C ALA A 142 48.37 33.79 -26.27
#